data_AF-A0A6G1RRD4-F1
#
_entry.id   AF-A0A6G1RRD4-F1
#
_cell.length_a   1.000
_cell.length_b   1.000
_cell.length_c   1.000
_cell.angle_alpha   90.00
_cell.angle_beta   90.00
_cell.angle_gamma   90.00
#
_symmetry.space_group_name_H-M   'P 1'
#
loop_
_entity.id
_entity.type
_entity.pdbx_description
1 polymer ?
#
loop_
_entity_poly.entity_id
_entity_poly.type
_entity_poly.pdbx_seq_one_letter_code
_entity_poly.pdbx_strand_id
1 'polypeptide(L)'
;GESEVQQLAKKIREKFNRYLDVVNRNKQVVEASYTAHLTSPLTAIQDCCTIPPSMMEFDGNFNTNVSRTISCDRLSTTVNSRAFNPGRDLNSVLADNLKSNPGIKWQYFSSEEGIFTVFPAHKFRCKGSYEHRSRPVYVSTVRPQSKHIVVIVDHGASVTETQFQIAKDAAQVILSSIDEHDKISVLTVADTVRTCSLDQCYKTFLSPATSETKRKMSTFVSSIKSSDSPTQHAVGFQKAFQLIRNTNNGTKLQGNTDMVIIYLSAGITSKDSSEDDKKATLRVINEENSFLNNSVMILTYALMNEGVTGLKELAFLRDLAEQNSVKYGVPDRTALPVIKGSMMVLNQLSNLETTVGRFYTNLPNRMIDEAVFSLPFSDEMGDGLIMTVSKPCYFGNLLLGIVGVDVNLAYILEDVTYYQDSLGSYTFLIDNKGYTLMHPSLTRPYLLSEPPLHTDIIHYENIPKFELVRQNILSIPLGSQIITVPVNSSLSWHVNKLREVGKEAYNVSYAWKMVQD
;
A
#
# COMPACT_ATOMS: atom_id res chain seq x y z
N GLY A 1 29.54 12.73 15.57
CA GLY A 1 28.16 12.43 15.13
C GLY A 1 27.87 12.81 13.69
N GLU A 2 28.00 14.10 13.33
CA GLU A 2 27.56 14.57 12.00
C GLU A 2 28.43 14.06 10.83
N SER A 3 29.76 13.99 10.99
CA SER A 3 30.65 13.46 9.95
C SER A 3 30.38 11.97 9.71
N GLU A 4 30.13 11.25 10.79
CA GLU A 4 29.87 9.82 10.82
C GLU A 4 28.54 9.46 10.14
N VAL A 5 27.46 10.18 10.47
CA VAL A 5 26.15 9.94 9.82
C VAL A 5 26.19 10.29 8.34
N GLN A 6 26.99 11.28 7.92
CA GLN A 6 27.21 11.58 6.51
C GLN A 6 27.96 10.48 5.77
N GLN A 7 29.00 9.89 6.39
CA GLN A 7 29.71 8.74 5.82
C GLN A 7 28.80 7.52 5.70
N LEU A 8 27.98 7.25 6.72
CA LEU A 8 27.02 6.14 6.69
C LEU A 8 25.94 6.37 5.62
N ALA A 9 25.36 7.57 5.55
CA ALA A 9 24.40 7.93 4.51
C ALA A 9 25.00 7.79 3.10
N LYS A 10 26.27 8.14 2.91
CA LYS A 10 26.98 7.94 1.63
C LYS A 10 27.05 6.45 1.25
N LYS A 11 27.40 5.56 2.19
CA LYS A 11 27.47 4.11 1.92
C LYS A 11 26.11 3.53 1.55
N ILE A 12 25.06 3.90 2.29
CA ILE A 12 23.69 3.44 2.03
C ILE A 12 23.23 3.95 0.66
N ARG A 13 23.50 5.22 0.34
CA ARG A 13 23.20 5.79 -0.99
C ARG A 13 23.90 5.03 -2.11
N GLU A 14 25.19 4.72 -1.97
CA GLU A 14 25.92 3.96 -2.97
C GLU A 14 25.31 2.56 -3.21
N LYS A 15 24.75 1.93 -2.16
CA LYS A 15 23.97 0.69 -2.30
C LYS A 15 22.65 0.91 -3.03
N PHE A 16 21.86 1.91 -2.64
CA PHE A 16 20.59 2.21 -3.28
C PHE A 16 20.75 2.60 -4.77
N ASN A 17 21.77 3.38 -5.11
CA ASN A 17 22.07 3.74 -6.49
C ASN A 17 22.33 2.51 -7.37
N ARG A 18 23.01 1.47 -6.86
CA ARG A 18 23.20 0.22 -7.60
C ARG A 18 21.87 -0.45 -7.95
N TYR A 19 20.90 -0.46 -7.04
CA TYR A 19 19.59 -1.06 -7.31
C TYR A 19 18.73 -0.19 -8.21
N LEU A 20 18.80 1.13 -8.06
CA LEU A 20 18.18 2.09 -8.97
C LEU A 20 18.71 1.92 -10.39
N ASP A 21 20.02 1.72 -10.57
CA ASP A 21 20.62 1.46 -11.88
C ASP A 21 20.06 0.18 -12.52
N VAL A 22 19.89 -0.90 -11.74
CA VAL A 22 19.29 -2.15 -12.23
C VAL A 22 17.84 -1.91 -12.67
N VAL A 23 17.02 -1.26 -11.83
CA VAL A 23 15.61 -0.96 -12.14
C VAL A 23 15.50 -0.04 -13.36
N ASN A 24 16.35 0.99 -13.46
CA ASN A 24 16.38 1.90 -14.60
C ASN A 24 16.76 1.19 -15.90
N ARG A 25 17.75 0.27 -15.85
CA ARG A 25 18.13 -0.54 -17.01
C ARG A 25 16.97 -1.44 -17.46
N ASN A 26 16.27 -2.08 -16.52
CA ASN A 26 15.10 -2.90 -16.82
C ASN A 26 13.98 -2.06 -17.47
N LYS A 27 13.66 -0.89 -16.88
CA LYS A 27 12.65 0.06 -17.41
C LYS A 27 12.98 0.47 -18.85
N GLN A 28 14.22 0.89 -19.12
CA GLN A 28 14.64 1.34 -20.45
C GLN A 28 14.43 0.25 -21.51
N VAL A 29 14.75 -1.00 -21.19
CA VAL A 29 14.57 -2.11 -22.12
C VAL A 29 13.10 -2.41 -22.34
N VAL A 30 12.27 -2.40 -21.29
CA VAL A 30 10.81 -2.58 -21.40
C VAL A 30 10.18 -1.51 -22.30
N GLU A 31 10.48 -0.23 -22.04
CA GLU A 31 9.94 0.90 -22.80
C GLU A 31 10.40 0.87 -24.26
N ALA A 32 11.67 0.50 -24.52
CA ALA A 32 12.19 0.32 -25.87
C ALA A 32 11.51 -0.86 -26.60
N SER A 33 11.33 -2.01 -25.94
CA SER A 33 10.67 -3.19 -26.49
C SER A 33 9.20 -2.93 -26.85
N TYR A 34 8.52 -2.00 -26.18
CA TYR A 34 7.15 -1.64 -26.55
C TYR A 34 7.09 -1.00 -27.94
N THR A 35 8.10 -0.23 -28.34
CA THR A 35 8.18 0.33 -29.69
C THR A 35 8.25 -0.77 -30.74
N ALA A 36 9.02 -1.84 -30.47
CA ALA A 36 9.07 -3.02 -31.33
C ALA A 36 7.71 -3.75 -31.36
N HIS A 37 7.05 -3.91 -30.21
CA HIS A 37 5.73 -4.55 -30.10
C HIS A 37 4.66 -3.90 -31.00
N LEU A 38 4.71 -2.58 -31.19
CA LEU A 38 3.79 -1.86 -32.07
C LEU A 38 3.92 -2.28 -33.56
N THR A 39 5.09 -2.77 -33.96
CA THR A 39 5.37 -3.21 -35.34
C THR A 39 5.32 -4.73 -35.50
N SER A 40 5.80 -5.46 -34.49
CA SER A 40 5.82 -6.92 -34.42
C SER A 40 5.42 -7.35 -33.02
N PRO A 41 4.19 -7.86 -32.82
CA PRO A 41 3.66 -8.14 -31.48
C PRO A 41 4.52 -9.12 -30.69
N LEU A 42 5.09 -8.62 -29.59
CA LEU A 42 5.74 -9.41 -28.54
C LEU A 42 4.68 -9.96 -27.59
N THR A 43 4.27 -11.22 -27.77
CA THR A 43 3.15 -11.85 -27.03
C THR A 43 3.48 -13.25 -26.51
N ALA A 44 4.73 -13.70 -26.65
CA ALA A 44 5.11 -15.07 -26.34
C ALA A 44 5.14 -15.31 -24.81
N ILE A 45 4.28 -16.20 -24.34
CA ILE A 45 4.15 -16.54 -22.91
C ILE A 45 5.02 -17.76 -22.57
N GLN A 46 5.71 -17.70 -21.44
CA GLN A 46 6.46 -18.79 -20.85
C GLN A 46 5.91 -19.12 -19.46
N ASP A 47 4.87 -19.96 -19.35
CA ASP A 47 4.22 -20.23 -18.06
C ASP A 47 5.19 -20.88 -17.06
N CYS A 48 5.39 -20.25 -15.91
CA CYS A 48 6.22 -20.75 -14.81
C CYS A 48 5.84 -22.17 -14.35
N CYS A 49 4.60 -22.58 -14.56
CA CYS A 49 4.08 -23.88 -14.15
C CYS A 49 4.45 -25.03 -15.10
N THR A 50 4.98 -24.70 -16.27
CA THR A 50 5.30 -25.67 -17.33
C THR A 50 6.80 -25.91 -17.50
N ILE A 51 7.63 -25.22 -16.71
CA ILE A 51 9.09 -25.32 -16.86
C ILE A 51 9.58 -26.70 -16.40
N PRO A 52 10.36 -27.41 -17.24
CA PRO A 52 10.91 -28.71 -16.89
C PRO A 52 11.82 -28.63 -15.65
N PRO A 53 11.72 -29.59 -14.70
CA PRO A 53 12.62 -29.64 -13.56
C PRO A 53 14.11 -29.76 -13.94
N SER A 54 14.42 -30.32 -15.12
CA SER A 54 15.78 -30.42 -15.65
C SER A 54 16.43 -29.08 -15.99
N MET A 55 15.64 -28.01 -16.09
CA MET A 55 16.13 -26.64 -16.33
C MET A 55 16.32 -25.84 -15.04
N MET A 56 16.04 -26.44 -13.88
CA MET A 56 16.10 -25.76 -12.58
C MET A 56 17.15 -26.40 -11.67
N GLU A 57 17.91 -25.56 -10.98
CA GLU A 57 18.89 -25.98 -9.98
C GLU A 57 18.62 -25.24 -8.68
N PHE A 58 18.91 -25.89 -7.54
CA PHE A 58 18.75 -25.25 -6.24
C PHE A 58 19.73 -24.11 -6.08
N ASP A 59 19.22 -22.97 -5.60
CA ASP A 59 20.01 -21.77 -5.40
C ASP A 59 19.84 -21.24 -3.98
N GLY A 60 20.95 -21.21 -3.23
CA GLY A 60 20.95 -20.77 -1.84
C GLY A 60 20.58 -19.30 -1.63
N ASN A 61 20.74 -18.43 -2.64
CA ASN A 61 20.34 -17.02 -2.52
C ASN A 61 18.81 -16.86 -2.59
N PHE A 62 18.15 -17.71 -3.36
CA PHE A 62 16.68 -17.71 -3.55
C PHE A 62 15.97 -18.72 -2.63
N ASN A 63 16.72 -19.64 -2.03
CA ASN A 63 16.24 -20.76 -1.23
C ASN A 63 15.20 -21.64 -1.96
N THR A 64 15.36 -21.80 -3.28
CA THR A 64 14.47 -22.60 -4.11
C THR A 64 15.16 -23.02 -5.40
N ASN A 65 14.52 -23.90 -6.18
CA ASN A 65 15.01 -24.30 -7.50
C ASN A 65 14.67 -23.22 -8.53
N VAL A 66 15.69 -22.72 -9.22
CA VAL A 66 15.56 -21.63 -10.19
C VAL A 66 16.27 -21.95 -11.50
N SER A 67 15.87 -21.28 -12.57
CA SER A 67 16.56 -21.28 -13.85
C SER A 67 17.16 -19.91 -14.11
N ARG A 68 18.49 -19.79 -13.99
CA ARG A 68 19.22 -18.51 -14.13
C ARG A 68 19.38 -18.02 -15.58
N THR A 69 18.77 -18.70 -16.55
CA THR A 69 18.90 -18.38 -17.98
C THR A 69 17.62 -17.87 -18.60
N ILE A 70 16.47 -18.09 -17.95
CA ILE A 70 15.16 -17.72 -18.48
C ILE A 70 14.29 -17.07 -17.40
N SER A 71 13.38 -16.21 -17.82
CA SER A 71 12.24 -15.72 -17.06
C SER A 71 11.01 -16.60 -17.31
N CYS A 72 9.98 -16.39 -16.51
CA CYS A 72 8.69 -17.04 -16.72
C CYS A 72 7.54 -16.15 -16.27
N ASP A 73 6.34 -16.51 -16.72
CA ASP A 73 5.14 -15.71 -16.61
C ASP A 73 4.08 -16.37 -15.73
N ARG A 74 3.36 -15.53 -14.98
CA ARG A 74 2.09 -15.82 -14.33
C ARG A 74 1.05 -14.85 -14.84
N LEU A 75 -0.16 -15.35 -15.06
CA LEU A 75 -1.23 -14.60 -15.70
C LEU A 75 -2.39 -14.34 -14.74
N SER A 76 -2.95 -13.14 -14.84
CA SER A 76 -4.27 -12.82 -14.30
C SER A 76 -5.37 -13.49 -15.14
N THR A 77 -6.61 -13.50 -14.64
CA THR A 77 -7.75 -14.15 -15.31
C THR A 77 -8.15 -13.50 -16.62
N THR A 78 -7.84 -12.22 -16.82
CA THR A 78 -8.37 -11.39 -17.93
C THR A 78 -7.30 -10.93 -18.93
N VAL A 79 -6.22 -11.70 -19.12
CA VAL A 79 -5.11 -11.31 -20.01
C VAL A 79 -5.51 -11.49 -21.48
N ASN A 80 -5.30 -10.45 -22.30
CA ASN A 80 -5.50 -10.51 -23.75
C ASN A 80 -4.39 -11.35 -24.40
N SER A 81 -4.72 -12.19 -25.40
CA SER A 81 -3.73 -12.98 -26.14
C SER A 81 -2.71 -12.13 -26.93
N ARG A 82 -3.00 -10.84 -27.14
CA ARG A 82 -2.11 -9.86 -27.77
C ARG A 82 -1.40 -8.94 -26.78
N ALA A 83 -1.54 -9.17 -25.48
CA ALA A 83 -0.94 -8.33 -24.45
C ALA A 83 0.59 -8.27 -24.61
N PHE A 84 1.16 -7.11 -24.32
CA PHE A 84 2.60 -6.87 -24.41
C PHE A 84 3.35 -7.73 -23.39
N ASN A 85 4.18 -8.65 -23.89
CA ASN A 85 5.03 -9.52 -23.08
C ASN A 85 6.50 -9.47 -23.55
N PRO A 86 7.34 -8.59 -22.96
CA PRO A 86 8.77 -8.50 -23.28
C PRO A 86 9.62 -9.57 -22.58
N GLY A 87 9.02 -10.49 -21.82
CA GLY A 87 9.72 -11.35 -20.86
C GLY A 87 10.94 -12.08 -21.40
N ARG A 88 10.83 -12.65 -22.61
CA ARG A 88 11.93 -13.37 -23.28
C ARG A 88 13.08 -12.46 -23.68
N ASP A 89 12.77 -11.24 -24.10
CA ASP A 89 13.76 -10.27 -24.57
C ASP A 89 14.53 -9.63 -23.40
N LEU A 90 13.95 -9.69 -22.19
CA LEU A 90 14.60 -9.23 -20.97
C LEU A 90 15.64 -10.23 -20.42
N ASN A 91 15.60 -11.51 -20.81
CA ASN A 91 16.43 -12.57 -20.19
C ASN A 91 17.92 -12.24 -20.10
N SER A 92 18.53 -11.72 -21.17
CA SER A 92 19.95 -11.38 -21.18
C SER A 92 20.28 -10.25 -20.20
N VAL A 93 19.48 -9.20 -20.20
CA VAL A 93 19.63 -8.03 -19.32
C VAL A 93 19.43 -8.43 -17.86
N LEU A 94 18.41 -9.24 -17.56
CA LEU A 94 18.12 -9.73 -16.22
C LEU A 94 19.24 -10.65 -15.70
N ALA A 95 19.77 -11.53 -16.55
CA ALA A 95 20.91 -12.39 -16.19
C ALA A 95 22.19 -11.58 -15.92
N ASP A 96 22.49 -10.58 -16.76
CA ASP A 96 23.64 -9.68 -16.57
C ASP A 96 23.54 -8.88 -15.27
N ASN A 97 22.34 -8.40 -14.94
CA ASN A 97 22.08 -7.68 -13.71
C ASN A 97 22.31 -8.55 -12.47
N LEU A 98 21.82 -9.79 -12.49
CA LEU A 98 22.01 -10.76 -11.40
C LEU A 98 23.48 -11.13 -11.23
N LYS A 99 24.22 -11.29 -12.34
CA LYS A 99 25.66 -11.55 -12.29
C LYS A 99 26.46 -10.38 -11.71
N SER A 100 26.06 -9.15 -12.04
CA SER A 100 26.77 -7.93 -11.62
C SER A 100 26.42 -7.50 -10.18
N ASN A 101 25.28 -7.94 -9.66
CA ASN A 101 24.76 -7.53 -8.36
C ASN A 101 24.37 -8.75 -7.51
N PRO A 102 25.29 -9.34 -6.73
CA PRO A 102 25.00 -10.55 -5.97
C PRO A 102 23.97 -10.36 -4.84
N GLY A 103 23.67 -9.11 -4.46
CA GLY A 103 22.67 -8.80 -3.43
C GLY A 103 21.22 -8.73 -3.91
N ILE A 104 20.96 -8.83 -5.23
CA ILE A 104 19.60 -8.88 -5.75
C ILE A 104 19.01 -10.29 -5.65
N LYS A 105 17.70 -10.35 -5.44
CA LYS A 105 16.88 -11.55 -5.57
C LYS A 105 16.11 -11.49 -6.88
N TRP A 106 14.80 -11.33 -6.80
CA TRP A 106 13.90 -11.41 -7.95
C TRP A 106 13.93 -10.13 -8.76
N GLN A 107 13.87 -10.25 -10.07
CA GLN A 107 13.63 -9.14 -10.98
C GLN A 107 12.36 -9.43 -11.76
N TYR A 108 11.51 -8.43 -11.97
CA TYR A 108 10.24 -8.67 -12.65
C TYR A 108 9.73 -7.46 -13.43
N PHE A 109 8.90 -7.77 -14.43
CA PHE A 109 8.02 -6.85 -15.10
C PHE A 109 6.58 -7.27 -14.83
N SER A 110 5.78 -6.38 -14.28
CA SER A 110 4.35 -6.58 -14.02
C SER A 110 3.57 -5.66 -14.94
N SER A 111 2.96 -6.23 -15.98
CA SER A 111 2.18 -5.49 -16.98
C SER A 111 0.85 -4.99 -16.40
N GLU A 112 0.42 -3.81 -16.84
CA GLU A 112 -0.92 -3.28 -16.57
C GLU A 112 -2.03 -4.17 -17.17
N GLU A 113 -1.71 -4.97 -18.20
CA GLU A 113 -2.62 -5.95 -18.81
C GLU A 113 -2.74 -7.26 -18.01
N GLY A 114 -1.91 -7.46 -16.97
CA GLY A 114 -2.03 -8.60 -16.04
C GLY A 114 -1.07 -9.77 -16.29
N ILE A 115 0.02 -9.53 -17.02
CA ILE A 115 1.15 -10.47 -17.14
C ILE A 115 2.18 -10.13 -16.06
N PHE A 116 2.58 -11.11 -15.26
CA PHE A 116 3.67 -11.00 -14.31
C PHE A 116 4.84 -11.86 -14.76
N THR A 117 5.89 -11.24 -15.29
CA THR A 117 7.12 -11.90 -15.70
C THR A 117 8.17 -11.77 -14.61
N VAL A 118 8.76 -12.87 -14.17
CA VAL A 118 9.80 -12.89 -13.14
C VAL A 118 11.05 -13.66 -13.57
N PHE A 119 12.20 -13.19 -13.12
CA PHE A 119 13.51 -13.80 -13.31
C PHE A 119 14.27 -13.89 -11.97
N PRO A 120 15.03 -14.97 -11.70
CA PRO A 120 15.10 -16.19 -12.50
C PRO A 120 13.78 -16.97 -12.46
N ALA A 121 13.53 -17.78 -13.49
CA ALA A 121 12.32 -18.58 -13.52
C ALA A 121 12.33 -19.62 -12.39
N HIS A 122 11.20 -19.83 -11.73
CA HIS A 122 11.09 -20.77 -10.61
C HIS A 122 9.69 -21.39 -10.57
N LYS A 123 9.54 -22.44 -9.75
CA LYS A 123 8.26 -23.13 -9.60
C LYS A 123 7.31 -22.34 -8.70
N PHE A 124 6.33 -21.66 -9.32
CA PHE A 124 5.25 -21.00 -8.59
C PHE A 124 4.30 -21.98 -7.90
N ARG A 125 3.54 -21.46 -6.93
CA ARG A 125 2.32 -22.12 -6.43
C ARG A 125 1.22 -22.02 -7.49
N CYS A 126 1.21 -22.97 -8.41
CA CYS A 126 0.40 -22.98 -9.64
C CYS A 126 -1.13 -23.15 -9.48
N LYS A 127 -1.67 -23.07 -8.26
CA LYS A 127 -3.11 -23.19 -8.03
C LYS A 127 -3.76 -21.80 -8.21
N GLY A 128 -4.66 -21.68 -9.19
CA GLY A 128 -5.42 -20.45 -9.43
C GLY A 128 -4.69 -19.41 -10.29
N SER A 129 -5.36 -18.30 -10.55
CA SER A 129 -4.81 -17.11 -11.19
C SER A 129 -3.83 -16.37 -10.27
N TYR A 130 -3.02 -15.48 -10.84
CA TYR A 130 -2.11 -14.64 -10.09
C TYR A 130 -2.34 -13.17 -10.43
N GLU A 131 -2.72 -12.37 -9.45
CA GLU A 131 -2.93 -10.94 -9.61
C GLU A 131 -1.85 -10.15 -8.87
N HIS A 132 -0.83 -9.68 -9.60
CA HIS A 132 0.22 -8.85 -9.01
C HIS A 132 -0.22 -7.38 -8.87
N ARG A 133 -1.16 -6.91 -9.71
CA ARG A 133 -1.57 -5.49 -9.73
C ARG A 133 -2.34 -5.08 -8.47
N SER A 134 -2.84 -6.04 -7.70
CA SER A 134 -3.47 -5.80 -6.40
C SER A 134 -2.49 -5.78 -5.24
N ARG A 135 -1.18 -6.06 -5.47
CA ARG A 135 -0.17 -6.12 -4.40
C ARG A 135 0.33 -4.72 -4.03
N PRO A 136 0.64 -4.45 -2.74
CA PRO A 136 1.08 -3.13 -2.29
C PRO A 136 2.28 -2.56 -3.07
N VAL A 137 3.23 -3.41 -3.48
CA VAL A 137 4.37 -2.98 -4.31
C VAL A 137 3.90 -2.39 -5.64
N TYR A 138 2.95 -3.02 -6.32
CA TYR A 138 2.40 -2.48 -7.57
C TYR A 138 1.65 -1.18 -7.33
N VAL A 139 0.76 -1.17 -6.33
CA VAL A 139 -0.09 -0.02 -6.00
C VAL A 139 0.75 1.19 -5.63
N SER A 140 1.74 1.04 -4.75
CA SER A 140 2.63 2.11 -4.31
C SER A 140 3.53 2.63 -5.42
N THR A 141 3.94 1.77 -6.37
CA THR A 141 4.74 2.21 -7.53
C THR A 141 3.92 3.08 -8.50
N VAL A 142 2.67 2.69 -8.78
CA VAL A 142 1.80 3.42 -9.71
C VAL A 142 1.11 4.63 -9.04
N ARG A 143 0.91 4.57 -7.72
CA ARG A 143 0.26 5.59 -6.88
C ARG A 143 1.02 5.74 -5.54
N PRO A 144 2.21 6.38 -5.54
CA PRO A 144 3.07 6.53 -4.35
C PRO A 144 2.51 7.48 -3.29
N GLN A 145 1.49 8.26 -3.65
CA GLN A 145 0.80 9.16 -2.73
C GLN A 145 0.02 8.38 -1.69
N SER A 146 0.11 8.85 -0.44
CA SER A 146 -0.68 8.29 0.66
C SER A 146 -2.17 8.44 0.39
N LYS A 147 -2.95 7.45 0.82
CA LYS A 147 -4.39 7.39 0.66
C LYS A 147 -5.07 7.36 2.02
N HIS A 148 -6.19 8.08 2.13
CA HIS A 148 -7.10 8.01 3.26
C HIS A 148 -8.35 7.25 2.80
N ILE A 149 -8.55 6.04 3.30
CA ILE A 149 -9.55 5.10 2.80
C ILE A 149 -10.57 4.79 3.89
N VAL A 150 -11.85 4.88 3.57
CA VAL A 150 -12.92 4.34 4.42
C VAL A 150 -13.68 3.29 3.64
N VAL A 151 -13.69 2.05 4.15
CA VAL A 151 -14.50 0.97 3.58
C VAL A 151 -15.80 0.88 4.36
N ILE A 152 -16.93 1.04 3.70
CA ILE A 152 -18.26 0.91 4.28
C ILE A 152 -18.88 -0.39 3.77
N VAL A 153 -19.16 -1.32 4.68
CA VAL A 153 -19.81 -2.61 4.40
C VAL A 153 -21.28 -2.54 4.82
N ASP A 154 -22.18 -2.60 3.85
CA ASP A 154 -23.61 -2.75 4.11
C ASP A 154 -23.89 -4.18 4.59
N HIS A 155 -24.53 -4.29 5.76
CA HIS A 155 -24.94 -5.57 6.34
C HIS A 155 -26.41 -5.56 6.77
N GLY A 156 -27.21 -4.62 6.25
CA GLY A 156 -28.65 -4.55 6.55
C GLY A 156 -29.45 -5.65 5.87
N ALA A 157 -30.75 -5.66 6.16
CA ALA A 157 -31.69 -6.73 5.80
C ALA A 157 -31.82 -7.00 4.30
N SER A 158 -31.44 -6.03 3.47
CA SER A 158 -31.53 -6.12 2.00
C SER A 158 -30.38 -6.88 1.35
N VAL A 159 -29.30 -7.16 2.09
CA VAL A 159 -28.12 -7.86 1.56
C VAL A 159 -28.28 -9.36 1.79
N THR A 160 -28.23 -10.17 0.72
CA THR A 160 -28.29 -11.63 0.83
C THR A 160 -27.01 -12.21 1.44
N GLU A 161 -27.05 -13.43 1.96
CA GLU A 161 -25.87 -14.09 2.53
C GLU A 161 -24.70 -14.18 1.54
N THR A 162 -24.99 -14.48 0.27
CA THR A 162 -24.02 -14.49 -0.83
C THR A 162 -23.40 -13.13 -1.09
N GLN A 163 -24.22 -12.08 -1.21
CA GLN A 163 -23.76 -10.69 -1.38
C GLN A 163 -22.92 -10.23 -0.19
N PHE A 164 -23.33 -10.60 1.01
CA PHE A 164 -22.63 -10.25 2.23
C PHE A 164 -21.26 -10.94 2.31
N GLN A 165 -21.17 -12.20 1.90
CA GLN A 165 -19.88 -12.89 1.79
C GLN A 165 -18.96 -12.24 0.76
N ILE A 166 -19.50 -11.87 -0.42
CA ILE A 166 -18.76 -11.10 -1.44
C ILE A 166 -18.25 -9.77 -0.86
N ALA A 167 -19.07 -9.06 -0.08
CA ALA A 167 -18.68 -7.81 0.55
C ALA A 167 -17.54 -7.99 1.57
N LYS A 168 -17.60 -9.05 2.38
CA LYS A 168 -16.53 -9.39 3.33
C LYS A 168 -15.22 -9.71 2.60
N ASP A 169 -15.28 -10.53 1.57
CA ASP A 169 -14.09 -10.91 0.79
C ASP A 169 -13.52 -9.72 0.00
N ALA A 170 -14.38 -8.86 -0.54
CA ALA A 170 -13.96 -7.60 -1.18
C ALA A 170 -13.25 -6.67 -0.19
N ALA A 171 -13.77 -6.53 1.03
CA ALA A 171 -13.12 -5.74 2.08
C ALA A 171 -11.74 -6.33 2.47
N GLN A 172 -11.59 -7.65 2.50
CA GLN A 172 -10.30 -8.32 2.72
C GLN A 172 -9.30 -8.01 1.60
N VAL A 173 -9.74 -8.03 0.34
CA VAL A 173 -8.90 -7.67 -0.82
C VAL A 173 -8.46 -6.21 -0.75
N ILE A 174 -9.34 -5.27 -0.37
CA ILE A 174 -8.95 -3.86 -0.19
C ILE A 174 -7.87 -3.72 0.89
N LEU A 175 -8.05 -4.42 2.02
CA LEU A 175 -7.08 -4.39 3.12
C LEU A 175 -5.71 -4.95 2.72
N SER A 176 -5.66 -5.94 1.83
CA SER A 176 -4.39 -6.52 1.36
C SER A 176 -3.71 -5.69 0.26
N SER A 177 -4.45 -4.83 -0.44
CA SER A 177 -3.92 -4.01 -1.54
C SER A 177 -3.24 -2.71 -1.14
N ILE A 178 -3.34 -2.31 0.12
CA ILE A 178 -2.77 -1.05 0.63
C ILE A 178 -1.51 -1.28 1.47
N ASP A 179 -0.63 -0.29 1.48
CA ASP A 179 0.61 -0.31 2.27
C ASP A 179 0.47 0.51 3.56
N GLU A 180 1.52 0.46 4.37
CA GLU A 180 1.59 1.09 5.68
C GLU A 180 1.57 2.62 5.62
N HIS A 181 1.84 3.21 4.46
CA HIS A 181 1.80 4.65 4.27
C HIS A 181 0.38 5.19 4.05
N ASP A 182 -0.58 4.31 3.84
CA ASP A 182 -2.01 4.63 3.76
C ASP A 182 -2.66 4.61 5.16
N LYS A 183 -3.79 5.32 5.30
CA LYS A 183 -4.65 5.24 6.49
C LYS A 183 -6.00 4.69 6.10
N ILE A 184 -6.53 3.80 6.94
CA ILE A 184 -7.78 3.09 6.68
C ILE A 184 -8.69 3.05 7.90
N SER A 185 -10.00 2.94 7.67
CA SER A 185 -10.98 2.44 8.64
C SER A 185 -12.05 1.60 7.92
N VAL A 186 -12.57 0.59 8.62
CA VAL A 186 -13.69 -0.23 8.13
C VAL A 186 -14.92 0.03 8.99
N LEU A 187 -16.01 0.40 8.31
CA LEU A 187 -17.33 0.67 8.87
C LEU A 187 -18.32 -0.41 8.44
N THR A 188 -19.26 -0.72 9.31
CA THR A 188 -20.44 -1.50 8.96
C THR A 188 -21.68 -0.65 9.18
N VAL A 189 -22.65 -0.76 8.27
CA VAL A 189 -23.89 0.00 8.34
C VAL A 189 -25.11 -0.92 8.18
N ALA A 190 -26.05 -0.77 9.12
CA ALA A 190 -27.42 -1.26 9.05
C ALA A 190 -28.32 -0.14 9.65
N ASP A 191 -29.07 -0.39 10.72
CA ASP A 191 -29.73 0.65 11.52
C ASP A 191 -28.74 1.55 12.27
N THR A 192 -27.58 1.01 12.61
CA THR A 192 -26.50 1.71 13.31
C THR A 192 -25.18 1.55 12.55
N VAL A 193 -24.26 2.49 12.79
CA VAL A 193 -22.90 2.41 12.24
C VAL A 193 -21.96 1.86 13.29
N ARG A 194 -21.20 0.82 12.93
CA ARG A 194 -20.13 0.28 13.78
C ARG A 194 -18.78 0.50 13.10
N THR A 195 -17.80 0.93 13.88
CA THR A 195 -16.43 1.14 13.44
C THR A 195 -15.54 0.03 13.98
N CYS A 196 -14.58 -0.47 13.21
CA CYS A 196 -13.49 -1.26 13.76
C CYS A 196 -12.66 -0.38 14.72
N SER A 197 -12.87 -0.54 16.02
CA SER A 197 -12.19 0.24 17.05
C SER A 197 -11.00 -0.53 17.61
N LEU A 198 -9.81 -0.28 17.08
CA LEU A 198 -8.55 -0.85 17.58
C LEU A 198 -8.19 -0.30 18.96
N ASP A 199 -8.57 0.95 19.21
CA ASP A 199 -8.41 1.73 20.45
C ASP A 199 -9.44 2.88 20.43
N GLN A 200 -9.62 3.59 21.54
CA GLN A 200 -10.50 4.75 21.67
C GLN A 200 -10.19 5.85 20.64
N CYS A 201 -8.92 6.03 20.26
CA CYS A 201 -8.48 7.00 19.25
C CYS A 201 -9.04 6.70 17.85
N TYR A 202 -8.97 5.45 17.40
CA TYR A 202 -9.39 5.04 16.04
C TYR A 202 -10.91 4.90 15.87
N LYS A 203 -11.70 5.20 16.91
CA LYS A 203 -13.14 5.50 16.77
C LYS A 203 -13.40 6.83 16.07
N THR A 204 -12.42 7.74 16.11
CA THR A 204 -12.55 9.14 15.69
C THR A 204 -11.60 9.55 14.55
N PHE A 205 -10.54 8.79 14.31
CA PHE A 205 -9.54 9.02 13.25
C PHE A 205 -9.33 7.74 12.43
N LEU A 206 -8.78 7.88 11.22
CA LEU A 206 -8.28 6.75 10.45
C LEU A 206 -7.00 6.20 11.08
N SER A 207 -6.83 4.89 11.05
CA SER A 207 -5.62 4.21 11.54
C SER A 207 -4.63 3.99 10.41
N PRO A 208 -3.31 4.13 10.65
CA PRO A 208 -2.30 3.66 9.69
C PRO A 208 -2.49 2.18 9.36
N ALA A 209 -2.33 1.81 8.09
CA ALA A 209 -2.56 0.46 7.60
C ALA A 209 -1.38 -0.50 7.88
N THR A 210 -0.91 -0.53 9.13
CA THR A 210 0.13 -1.47 9.58
C THR A 210 -0.36 -2.91 9.54
N SER A 211 0.56 -3.88 9.51
CA SER A 211 0.23 -5.31 9.51
C SER A 211 -0.67 -5.72 10.70
N GLU A 212 -0.45 -5.13 11.89
CA GLU A 212 -1.30 -5.38 13.06
C GLU A 212 -2.71 -4.81 12.87
N THR A 213 -2.82 -3.57 12.41
CA THR A 213 -4.09 -2.92 12.10
C THR A 213 -4.86 -3.71 11.06
N LYS A 214 -4.22 -4.08 9.94
CA LYS A 214 -4.80 -4.91 8.87
C LYS A 214 -5.32 -6.25 9.41
N ARG A 215 -4.55 -6.94 10.27
CA ARG A 215 -4.97 -8.21 10.89
C ARG A 215 -6.20 -8.05 11.79
N LYS A 216 -6.24 -7.01 12.61
CA LYS A 216 -7.39 -6.73 13.49
C LYS A 216 -8.63 -6.32 12.69
N MET A 217 -8.48 -5.51 11.64
CA MET A 217 -9.56 -5.14 10.73
C MET A 217 -10.08 -6.35 9.94
N SER A 218 -9.18 -7.21 9.47
CA SER A 218 -9.52 -8.47 8.83
C SER A 218 -10.34 -9.37 9.77
N THR A 219 -9.94 -9.47 11.03
CA THR A 219 -10.71 -10.20 12.07
C THR A 219 -12.09 -9.57 12.29
N PHE A 220 -12.16 -8.24 12.37
CA PHE A 220 -13.42 -7.50 12.48
C PHE A 220 -14.35 -7.80 11.31
N VAL A 221 -13.87 -7.70 10.06
CA VAL A 221 -14.61 -8.02 8.83
C VAL A 221 -15.16 -9.44 8.89
N SER A 222 -14.33 -10.41 9.25
CA SER A 222 -14.74 -11.82 9.36
C SER A 222 -15.81 -12.04 10.43
N SER A 223 -15.82 -11.22 11.49
CA SER A 223 -16.79 -11.32 12.61
C SER A 223 -18.15 -10.66 12.34
N ILE A 224 -18.30 -9.87 11.28
CA ILE A 224 -19.57 -9.18 10.96
C ILE A 224 -20.66 -10.22 10.66
N LYS A 225 -21.84 -9.99 11.20
CA LYS A 225 -23.08 -10.74 10.96
C LYS A 225 -24.10 -9.86 10.24
N SER A 226 -24.94 -10.46 9.41
CA SER A 226 -26.09 -9.78 8.82
C SER A 226 -27.02 -9.23 9.91
N SER A 227 -27.68 -8.12 9.61
CA SER A 227 -28.69 -7.48 10.45
C SER A 227 -30.04 -7.57 9.76
N ASP A 228 -31.10 -7.81 10.53
CA ASP A 228 -32.49 -7.78 10.03
C ASP A 228 -33.06 -6.36 9.91
N SER A 229 -32.26 -5.34 10.25
CA SER A 229 -32.67 -3.93 10.19
C SER A 229 -32.32 -3.29 8.84
N PRO A 230 -33.09 -2.28 8.38
CA PRO A 230 -32.81 -1.56 7.14
C PRO A 230 -31.53 -0.72 7.25
N THR A 231 -30.88 -0.48 6.11
CA THR A 231 -29.62 0.26 6.04
C THR A 231 -29.84 1.78 6.06
N GLN A 232 -29.22 2.47 7.03
CA GLN A 232 -29.17 3.93 7.09
C GLN A 232 -27.95 4.48 6.36
N HIS A 233 -28.02 4.54 5.03
CA HIS A 233 -26.93 4.98 4.15
C HIS A 233 -26.35 6.34 4.55
N ALA A 234 -27.22 7.33 4.81
CA ALA A 234 -26.82 8.69 5.19
C ALA A 234 -25.91 8.73 6.43
N VAL A 235 -26.25 7.95 7.46
CA VAL A 235 -25.45 7.89 8.71
C VAL A 235 -24.09 7.23 8.47
N GLY A 236 -24.04 6.19 7.62
CA GLY A 236 -22.80 5.55 7.20
C GLY A 236 -21.83 6.54 6.52
N PHE A 237 -22.33 7.29 5.53
CA PHE A 237 -21.53 8.32 4.86
C PHE A 237 -21.13 9.45 5.81
N GLN A 238 -22.03 9.93 6.66
CA GLN A 238 -21.71 10.96 7.65
C GLN A 238 -20.52 10.55 8.52
N LYS A 239 -20.53 9.31 9.05
CA LYS A 239 -19.44 8.81 9.88
C LYS A 239 -18.13 8.66 9.09
N ALA A 240 -18.20 8.21 7.83
CA ALA A 240 -17.02 8.09 6.97
C ALA A 240 -16.34 9.43 6.73
N PHE A 241 -17.11 10.46 6.36
CA PHE A 241 -16.58 11.81 6.17
C PHE A 241 -16.02 12.41 7.46
N GLN A 242 -16.66 12.18 8.61
CA GLN A 242 -16.14 12.62 9.91
C GLN A 242 -14.75 12.03 10.21
N LEU A 243 -14.53 10.74 9.93
CA LEU A 243 -13.22 10.10 10.12
C LEU A 243 -12.15 10.72 9.24
N ILE A 244 -12.45 10.96 7.97
CA ILE A 244 -11.52 11.60 7.02
C ILE A 244 -11.20 13.03 7.47
N ARG A 245 -12.21 13.83 7.81
CA ARG A 245 -12.06 15.22 8.24
C ARG A 245 -11.21 15.35 9.50
N ASN A 246 -11.50 14.54 10.52
CA ASN A 246 -10.73 14.56 11.76
C ASN A 246 -9.26 14.19 11.51
N THR A 247 -9.02 13.22 10.62
CA THR A 247 -7.66 12.80 10.26
C THR A 247 -6.90 13.89 9.49
N ASN A 248 -7.58 14.58 8.57
CA ASN A 248 -6.97 15.64 7.76
C ASN A 248 -6.64 16.90 8.58
N ASN A 249 -7.52 17.30 9.50
CA ASN A 249 -7.27 18.45 10.38
C ASN A 249 -6.10 18.25 11.35
N GLY A 250 -5.77 16.99 11.68
CA GLY A 250 -4.65 16.64 12.55
C GLY A 250 -3.27 16.65 11.85
N THR A 251 -3.24 16.56 10.53
CA THR A 251 -2.00 16.56 9.74
C THR A 251 -1.69 17.95 9.20
N LYS A 252 -0.81 18.70 9.87
CA LYS A 252 -0.33 20.02 9.41
C LYS A 252 0.47 20.00 8.10
N LEU A 253 0.80 18.82 7.59
CA LEU A 253 1.49 18.63 6.32
C LEU A 253 0.43 18.48 5.22
N GLN A 254 0.23 19.55 4.45
CA GLN A 254 -0.54 19.53 3.19
C GLN A 254 0.20 18.66 2.17
N GLY A 255 0.02 17.35 2.28
CA GLY A 255 0.42 16.38 1.27
C GLY A 255 -0.66 16.20 0.21
N ASN A 256 -0.26 15.77 -0.98
CA ASN A 256 -1.16 15.36 -2.06
C ASN A 256 -1.77 13.98 -1.72
N THR A 257 -2.63 13.93 -0.70
CA THR A 257 -3.24 12.71 -0.18
C THR A 257 -4.58 12.46 -0.84
N ASP A 258 -4.75 11.28 -1.44
CA ASP A 258 -6.00 10.91 -2.08
C ASP A 258 -7.01 10.41 -1.03
N MET A 259 -8.23 10.92 -1.04
CA MET A 259 -9.29 10.53 -0.09
C MET A 259 -10.38 9.73 -0.80
N VAL A 260 -10.64 8.52 -0.33
CA VAL A 260 -11.55 7.57 -0.97
C VAL A 260 -12.51 6.95 0.05
N ILE A 261 -13.80 6.95 -0.28
CA ILE A 261 -14.79 6.12 0.38
C ILE A 261 -15.16 4.98 -0.56
N ILE A 262 -14.98 3.74 -0.11
CA ILE A 262 -15.39 2.54 -0.84
C ILE A 262 -16.65 2.01 -0.18
N TYR A 263 -17.76 1.98 -0.94
CA TYR A 263 -19.06 1.56 -0.44
C TYR A 263 -19.50 0.24 -1.08
N LEU A 264 -19.61 -0.83 -0.27
CA LEU A 264 -20.06 -2.15 -0.67
C LEU A 264 -21.54 -2.32 -0.27
N SER A 265 -22.46 -2.30 -1.22
CA SER A 265 -23.91 -2.37 -0.94
C SER A 265 -24.72 -2.87 -2.13
N ALA A 266 -25.92 -3.39 -1.84
CA ALA A 266 -26.94 -3.69 -2.86
C ALA A 266 -27.69 -2.43 -3.34
N GLY A 267 -27.54 -1.28 -2.68
CA GLY A 267 -28.16 -0.01 -3.08
C GLY A 267 -29.67 0.07 -2.85
N ILE A 268 -30.22 -0.82 -2.02
CA ILE A 268 -31.65 -0.90 -1.72
C ILE A 268 -31.98 0.07 -0.58
N THR A 269 -32.86 1.04 -0.82
CA THR A 269 -33.46 1.87 0.23
C THR A 269 -34.84 1.32 0.65
N SER A 270 -35.35 1.75 1.80
CA SER A 270 -36.62 1.25 2.33
C SER A 270 -37.78 1.52 1.36
N LYS A 271 -38.76 0.60 1.26
CA LYS A 271 -39.83 0.67 0.25
C LYS A 271 -40.76 1.88 0.43
N ASP A 272 -40.93 2.36 1.66
CA ASP A 272 -41.91 3.39 2.00
C ASP A 272 -41.33 4.82 1.99
N SER A 273 -39.99 5.00 2.13
CA SER A 273 -39.31 6.31 2.08
C SER A 273 -38.14 6.36 1.08
N SER A 274 -38.15 5.49 0.07
CA SER A 274 -37.02 5.26 -0.85
C SER A 274 -36.39 6.52 -1.44
N GLU A 275 -37.20 7.50 -1.87
CA GLU A 275 -36.69 8.75 -2.48
C GLU A 275 -36.20 9.77 -1.46
N ASP A 276 -36.85 9.86 -0.29
CA ASP A 276 -36.40 10.72 0.79
C ASP A 276 -35.09 10.22 1.40
N ASP A 277 -34.92 8.89 1.52
CA ASP A 277 -33.69 8.25 1.98
C ASP A 277 -32.52 8.52 1.02
N LYS A 278 -32.76 8.39 -0.30
CA LYS A 278 -31.75 8.72 -1.33
C LYS A 278 -31.37 10.19 -1.29
N LYS A 279 -32.36 11.09 -1.20
CA LYS A 279 -32.15 12.54 -1.09
C LYS A 279 -31.42 12.91 0.19
N ALA A 280 -31.74 12.30 1.32
CA ALA A 280 -31.05 12.51 2.59
C ALA A 280 -29.58 12.07 2.50
N THR A 281 -29.32 10.92 1.89
CA THR A 281 -27.96 10.39 1.70
C THR A 281 -27.10 11.33 0.84
N LEU A 282 -27.60 11.74 -0.32
CA LEU A 282 -26.87 12.67 -1.19
C LEU A 282 -26.70 14.06 -0.60
N ARG A 283 -27.65 14.51 0.24
CA ARG A 283 -27.51 15.76 1.00
C ARG A 283 -26.35 15.69 1.98
N VAL A 284 -26.25 14.60 2.75
CA VAL A 284 -25.13 14.39 3.67
C VAL A 284 -23.80 14.33 2.92
N ILE A 285 -23.74 13.61 1.80
CA ILE A 285 -22.51 13.55 0.97
C ILE A 285 -22.10 14.94 0.48
N ASN A 286 -23.05 15.70 -0.09
CA ASN A 286 -22.82 17.04 -0.60
C ASN A 286 -22.34 18.01 0.49
N GLU A 287 -22.97 17.99 1.66
CA GLU A 287 -22.60 18.83 2.80
C GLU A 287 -21.25 18.43 3.38
N GLU A 288 -21.02 17.15 3.66
CA GLU A 288 -19.79 16.71 4.30
C GLU A 288 -18.56 16.79 3.39
N ASN A 289 -18.71 16.49 2.09
CA ASN A 289 -17.61 16.64 1.13
C ASN A 289 -17.23 18.11 0.90
N SER A 290 -18.19 19.04 1.05
CA SER A 290 -17.91 20.47 0.95
C SER A 290 -16.89 20.96 2.00
N PHE A 291 -16.90 20.39 3.20
CA PHE A 291 -15.90 20.69 4.25
C PHE A 291 -14.49 20.19 3.90
N LEU A 292 -14.38 19.31 2.91
CA LEU A 292 -13.14 18.77 2.40
C LEU A 292 -12.84 19.30 0.99
N ASN A 293 -13.40 20.46 0.61
CA ASN A 293 -13.20 21.05 -0.71
C ASN A 293 -13.54 20.10 -1.87
N ASN A 294 -14.53 19.22 -1.67
CA ASN A 294 -14.98 18.22 -2.63
C ASN A 294 -13.89 17.26 -3.13
N SER A 295 -12.89 17.01 -2.29
CA SER A 295 -11.71 16.19 -2.62
C SER A 295 -11.89 14.69 -2.34
N VAL A 296 -13.00 14.28 -1.71
CA VAL A 296 -13.28 12.86 -1.45
C VAL A 296 -13.96 12.23 -2.67
N MET A 297 -13.39 11.13 -3.15
CA MET A 297 -13.95 10.26 -4.19
C MET A 297 -14.78 9.15 -3.56
N ILE A 298 -15.93 8.82 -4.15
CA ILE A 298 -16.77 7.70 -3.70
C ILE A 298 -16.76 6.61 -4.77
N LEU A 299 -16.27 5.43 -4.41
CA LEU A 299 -16.35 4.22 -5.25
C LEU A 299 -17.47 3.33 -4.71
N THR A 300 -18.43 2.99 -5.56
CA THR A 300 -19.52 2.09 -5.19
C THR A 300 -19.35 0.73 -5.84
N TYR A 301 -19.44 -0.33 -5.03
CA TYR A 301 -19.45 -1.70 -5.51
C TYR A 301 -20.82 -2.29 -5.25
N ALA A 302 -21.57 -2.45 -6.33
CA ALA A 302 -22.91 -2.99 -6.32
C ALA A 302 -22.87 -4.50 -6.11
N LEU A 303 -23.34 -4.95 -4.96
CA LEU A 303 -23.44 -6.37 -4.63
C LEU A 303 -24.66 -6.96 -5.34
N MET A 304 -24.45 -7.91 -6.24
CA MET A 304 -25.53 -8.50 -7.04
C MET A 304 -25.43 -10.02 -7.06
N ASN A 305 -26.58 -10.70 -7.09
CA ASN A 305 -26.61 -12.12 -7.41
C ASN A 305 -26.55 -12.30 -8.94
N GLU A 306 -25.98 -13.41 -9.41
CA GLU A 306 -25.93 -13.73 -10.83
C GLU A 306 -27.34 -13.71 -11.46
N GLY A 307 -27.48 -13.04 -12.60
CA GLY A 307 -28.73 -12.99 -13.37
C GLY A 307 -29.80 -12.00 -12.87
N VAL A 308 -29.57 -11.28 -11.77
CA VAL A 308 -30.51 -10.27 -11.25
C VAL A 308 -30.15 -8.87 -11.77
N THR A 309 -31.12 -8.08 -12.23
CA THR A 309 -30.91 -6.70 -12.71
C THR A 309 -31.76 -5.68 -11.94
N GLY A 310 -31.23 -5.17 -10.83
CA GLY A 310 -31.83 -4.04 -10.10
C GLY A 310 -31.49 -2.70 -10.75
N LEU A 311 -32.20 -2.30 -11.81
CA LEU A 311 -31.86 -1.08 -12.57
C LEU A 311 -31.97 0.21 -11.74
N LYS A 312 -32.88 0.27 -10.76
CA LYS A 312 -33.08 1.46 -9.92
C LYS A 312 -31.99 1.59 -8.85
N GLU A 313 -31.62 0.48 -8.24
CA GLU A 313 -30.60 0.37 -7.20
C GLU A 313 -29.21 0.67 -7.80
N LEU A 314 -28.92 0.12 -8.98
CA LEU A 314 -27.70 0.43 -9.73
C LEU A 314 -27.63 1.91 -10.13
N ALA A 315 -28.75 2.50 -10.56
CA ALA A 315 -28.79 3.93 -10.87
C ALA A 315 -28.46 4.78 -9.64
N PHE A 316 -29.00 4.42 -8.46
CA PHE A 316 -28.69 5.11 -7.21
C PHE A 316 -27.21 4.98 -6.83
N LEU A 317 -26.64 3.77 -6.86
CA LEU A 317 -25.21 3.57 -6.55
C LEU A 317 -24.29 4.32 -7.52
N ARG A 318 -24.67 4.41 -8.80
CA ARG A 318 -23.96 5.25 -9.77
C ARG A 318 -24.07 6.73 -9.43
N ASP A 319 -25.26 7.22 -9.10
CA ASP A 319 -25.46 8.62 -8.72
C ASP A 319 -24.69 8.98 -7.43
N LEU A 320 -24.52 8.03 -6.49
CA LEU A 320 -23.65 8.19 -5.32
C LEU A 320 -22.17 8.32 -5.71
N ALA A 321 -21.67 7.45 -6.59
CA ALA A 321 -20.28 7.50 -7.06
C ALA A 321 -19.97 8.79 -7.83
N GLU A 322 -20.90 9.24 -8.68
CA GLU A 322 -20.80 10.50 -9.41
C GLU A 322 -21.11 11.74 -8.55
N GLN A 323 -21.60 11.53 -7.33
CA GLN A 323 -22.04 12.57 -6.39
C GLN A 323 -23.09 13.52 -7.00
N ASN A 324 -24.05 12.96 -7.73
CA ASN A 324 -25.06 13.71 -8.49
C ASN A 324 -26.22 14.19 -7.60
N SER A 325 -25.93 15.11 -6.67
CA SER A 325 -26.88 15.66 -5.70
C SER A 325 -28.02 16.45 -6.37
N VAL A 326 -27.74 17.12 -7.50
CA VAL A 326 -28.70 17.96 -8.25
C VAL A 326 -29.90 17.15 -8.74
N LYS A 327 -29.70 15.91 -9.19
CA LYS A 327 -30.77 15.01 -9.65
C LYS A 327 -31.86 14.78 -8.58
N TYR A 328 -31.49 14.89 -7.31
CA TYR A 328 -32.36 14.66 -6.15
C TYR A 328 -32.86 15.97 -5.51
N GLY A 329 -32.70 17.11 -6.20
CA GLY A 329 -33.12 18.41 -5.71
C GLY A 329 -32.29 18.93 -4.53
N VAL A 330 -31.04 18.48 -4.41
CA VAL A 330 -30.06 19.02 -3.47
C VAL A 330 -29.20 20.04 -4.24
N PRO A 331 -29.27 21.34 -3.92
CA PRO A 331 -28.51 22.35 -4.64
C PRO A 331 -27.02 22.24 -4.32
N ASP A 332 -26.19 22.31 -5.35
CA ASP A 332 -24.75 22.46 -5.19
C ASP A 332 -24.44 23.92 -4.85
N ARG A 333 -23.90 24.14 -3.64
CA ARG A 333 -23.53 25.47 -3.13
C ARG A 333 -22.02 25.67 -3.09
N THR A 334 -21.26 24.72 -3.63
CA THR A 334 -19.81 24.68 -3.48
C THR A 334 -19.11 25.33 -4.66
N ALA A 335 -17.95 25.93 -4.42
CA ALA A 335 -17.17 26.63 -5.45
C ALA A 335 -16.29 25.70 -6.29
N LEU A 336 -15.99 24.50 -5.78
CA LEU A 336 -15.08 23.53 -6.41
C LEU A 336 -15.86 22.32 -6.93
N PRO A 337 -15.53 21.80 -8.13
CA PRO A 337 -16.21 20.63 -8.68
C PRO A 337 -15.91 19.37 -7.86
N VAL A 338 -16.88 18.46 -7.80
CA VAL A 338 -16.72 17.13 -7.18
C VAL A 338 -15.79 16.23 -7.99
N ILE A 339 -14.94 15.47 -7.28
CA ILE A 339 -14.20 14.36 -7.87
C ILE A 339 -15.15 13.16 -8.04
N LYS A 340 -15.53 12.88 -9.28
CA LYS A 340 -16.40 11.74 -9.61
C LYS A 340 -15.65 10.43 -9.41
N GLY A 341 -16.27 9.49 -8.72
CA GLY A 341 -15.82 8.10 -8.68
C GLY A 341 -16.55 7.25 -9.72
N SER A 342 -16.49 5.94 -9.53
CA SER A 342 -17.10 4.96 -10.42
C SER A 342 -17.91 3.92 -9.64
N MET A 343 -18.88 3.32 -10.33
CA MET A 343 -19.67 2.20 -9.84
C MET A 343 -19.24 0.91 -10.56
N MET A 344 -18.94 -0.14 -9.81
CA MET A 344 -18.61 -1.47 -10.33
C MET A 344 -19.60 -2.50 -9.80
N VAL A 345 -19.88 -3.54 -10.58
CA VAL A 345 -20.76 -4.65 -10.16
C VAL A 345 -19.91 -5.81 -9.64
N LEU A 346 -20.27 -6.34 -8.48
CA LEU A 346 -19.68 -7.53 -7.89
C LEU A 346 -20.72 -8.64 -7.78
N ASN A 347 -20.50 -9.72 -8.54
CA ASN A 347 -21.39 -10.89 -8.58
C ASN A 347 -20.68 -12.22 -8.35
N GLN A 348 -19.34 -12.24 -8.32
CA GLN A 348 -18.53 -13.44 -8.19
C GLN A 348 -17.30 -13.19 -7.32
N LEU A 349 -16.90 -14.21 -6.57
CA LEU A 349 -15.69 -14.17 -5.72
C LEU A 349 -14.38 -14.23 -6.53
N SER A 350 -14.41 -14.85 -7.72
CA SER A 350 -13.22 -15.09 -8.54
C SER A 350 -12.57 -13.83 -9.13
N ASN A 351 -13.31 -12.72 -9.20
CA ASN A 351 -12.84 -11.49 -9.86
C ASN A 351 -12.50 -10.37 -8.86
N LEU A 352 -12.53 -10.63 -7.55
CA LEU A 352 -12.36 -9.57 -6.54
C LEU A 352 -10.97 -8.92 -6.60
N GLU A 353 -9.90 -9.70 -6.80
CA GLU A 353 -8.54 -9.16 -6.93
C GLU A 353 -8.38 -8.26 -8.17
N THR A 354 -9.03 -8.62 -9.28
CA THR A 354 -8.93 -7.88 -10.55
C THR A 354 -9.86 -6.67 -10.63
N THR A 355 -10.89 -6.62 -9.78
CA THR A 355 -11.87 -5.52 -9.70
C THR A 355 -11.56 -4.62 -8.51
N VAL A 356 -11.87 -5.07 -7.30
CA VAL A 356 -11.74 -4.31 -6.06
C VAL A 356 -10.27 -4.09 -5.69
N GLY A 357 -9.41 -5.09 -5.92
CA GLY A 357 -7.97 -4.97 -5.68
C GLY A 357 -7.28 -3.91 -6.54
N ARG A 358 -7.96 -3.41 -7.58
CA ARG A 358 -7.50 -2.35 -8.48
C ARG A 358 -8.25 -1.03 -8.30
N PHE A 359 -8.85 -0.80 -7.13
CA PHE A 359 -9.60 0.44 -6.85
C PHE A 359 -8.80 1.72 -7.15
N TYR A 360 -7.48 1.70 -6.93
CA TYR A 360 -6.56 2.82 -7.14
C TYR A 360 -6.48 3.30 -8.61
N THR A 361 -6.93 2.48 -9.57
CA THR A 361 -7.00 2.86 -10.99
C THR A 361 -8.01 3.99 -11.24
N ASN A 362 -8.99 4.16 -10.35
CA ASN A 362 -9.96 5.25 -10.40
C ASN A 362 -9.40 6.58 -9.88
N LEU A 363 -8.28 6.55 -9.14
CA LEU A 363 -7.66 7.76 -8.61
C LEU A 363 -7.15 8.65 -9.74
N PRO A 364 -7.16 9.99 -9.55
CA PRO A 364 -6.71 10.94 -10.57
C PRO A 364 -5.36 10.53 -11.14
N ASN A 365 -5.29 10.38 -12.47
CA ASN A 365 -4.06 9.91 -13.10
C ASN A 365 -2.98 10.98 -13.01
N ARG A 366 -1.95 10.70 -12.22
CA ARG A 366 -0.73 11.48 -12.12
C ARG A 366 0.37 10.60 -12.69
N MET A 367 0.96 11.01 -13.81
CA MET A 367 2.14 10.33 -14.36
C MET A 367 3.32 10.66 -13.44
N ILE A 368 3.65 9.74 -12.54
CA ILE A 368 4.72 9.89 -11.55
C ILE A 368 5.81 8.89 -11.94
N ASP A 369 6.96 9.39 -12.37
CA ASP A 369 8.10 8.56 -12.79
C ASP A 369 9.21 8.58 -11.73
N GLU A 370 8.83 8.22 -10.50
CA GLU A 370 9.74 8.15 -9.35
C GLU A 370 9.96 6.68 -8.94
N ALA A 371 11.14 6.38 -8.42
CA ALA A 371 11.40 5.08 -7.82
C ALA A 371 10.73 4.99 -6.45
N VAL A 372 10.20 3.82 -6.13
CA VAL A 372 9.62 3.52 -4.83
C VAL A 372 10.40 2.41 -4.17
N PHE A 373 10.71 2.60 -2.89
CA PHE A 373 11.28 1.58 -2.02
C PHE A 373 10.18 1.07 -1.11
N SER A 374 9.88 -0.23 -1.18
CA SER A 374 8.93 -0.84 -0.26
C SER A 374 9.51 -0.92 1.15
N LEU A 375 8.65 -0.98 2.16
CA LEU A 375 9.05 -1.45 3.47
C LEU A 375 9.38 -2.96 3.43
N PRO A 376 10.12 -3.51 4.41
CA PRO A 376 10.51 -4.92 4.38
C PRO A 376 9.33 -5.90 4.51
N PHE A 377 9.23 -6.89 3.63
CA PHE A 377 8.16 -7.89 3.65
C PHE A 377 8.69 -9.31 3.40
N SER A 378 7.83 -10.32 3.60
CA SER A 378 8.19 -11.72 3.35
C SER A 378 8.29 -12.04 1.86
N ASP A 379 9.36 -12.73 1.49
CA ASP A 379 9.53 -13.28 0.14
C ASP A 379 8.58 -14.48 -0.08
N GLU A 380 7.50 -14.28 -0.82
CA GLU A 380 6.53 -15.35 -1.12
C GLU A 380 7.05 -16.39 -2.13
N MET A 381 8.06 -16.01 -2.94
CA MET A 381 8.59 -16.82 -4.04
C MET A 381 9.80 -17.67 -3.60
N GLY A 382 10.57 -17.16 -2.65
CA GLY A 382 11.69 -17.84 -2.00
C GLY A 382 11.45 -17.99 -0.51
N ASP A 383 12.42 -17.50 0.26
CA ASP A 383 12.37 -17.47 1.71
C ASP A 383 13.18 -16.29 2.26
N GLY A 384 12.79 -15.80 3.44
CA GLY A 384 13.39 -14.65 4.11
C GLY A 384 12.70 -13.32 3.84
N LEU A 385 13.37 -12.24 4.23
CA LEU A 385 12.83 -10.87 4.15
C LEU A 385 13.49 -10.07 3.03
N ILE A 386 12.65 -9.35 2.31
CA ILE A 386 13.05 -8.55 1.15
C ILE A 386 12.50 -7.14 1.21
N MET A 387 13.13 -6.25 0.47
CA MET A 387 12.59 -4.96 0.07
C MET A 387 12.60 -4.89 -1.44
N THR A 388 11.62 -4.21 -2.03
CA THR A 388 11.57 -3.98 -3.47
C THR A 388 11.98 -2.55 -3.79
N VAL A 389 12.81 -2.39 -4.81
CA VAL A 389 12.96 -1.13 -5.55
C VAL A 389 12.19 -1.25 -6.86
N SER A 390 11.27 -0.33 -7.13
CA SER A 390 10.38 -0.41 -8.29
C SER A 390 10.20 0.93 -9.00
N LYS A 391 9.90 0.87 -10.30
CA LYS A 391 9.54 2.03 -11.13
C LYS A 391 8.42 1.70 -12.10
N PRO A 392 7.55 2.66 -12.42
CA PRO A 392 6.57 2.52 -13.49
C PRO A 392 7.26 2.61 -14.86
N CYS A 393 6.68 1.94 -15.85
CA CYS A 393 7.09 1.99 -17.26
C CYS A 393 5.99 2.66 -18.09
N TYR A 394 6.37 3.62 -18.93
CA TYR A 394 5.43 4.40 -19.73
C TYR A 394 5.79 4.38 -21.22
N PHE A 395 4.76 4.48 -22.06
CA PHE A 395 4.90 4.84 -23.47
C PHE A 395 4.00 6.05 -23.78
N GLY A 396 4.61 7.23 -23.91
CA GLY A 396 3.85 8.48 -23.86
C GLY A 396 3.12 8.61 -22.52
N ASN A 397 1.79 8.74 -22.55
CA ASN A 397 0.95 8.81 -21.34
C ASN A 397 0.35 7.44 -20.94
N LEU A 398 0.69 6.36 -21.65
CA LEU A 398 0.19 5.02 -21.37
C LEU A 398 1.09 4.32 -20.36
N LEU A 399 0.50 3.88 -19.23
CA LEU A 399 1.18 2.99 -18.28
C LEU A 399 1.27 1.58 -18.90
N LEU A 400 2.48 1.08 -19.08
CA LEU A 400 2.73 -0.29 -19.55
C LEU A 400 2.69 -1.29 -18.39
N GLY A 401 3.08 -0.85 -17.20
CA GLY A 401 3.25 -1.70 -16.02
C GLY A 401 4.35 -1.14 -15.11
N ILE A 402 4.93 -2.01 -14.28
CA ILE A 402 6.08 -1.67 -13.43
C ILE A 402 7.22 -2.65 -13.64
N VAL A 403 8.45 -2.19 -13.42
CA VAL A 403 9.60 -3.06 -13.18
C VAL A 403 9.97 -3.02 -11.71
N GLY A 404 10.37 -4.16 -11.16
CA GLY A 404 10.78 -4.28 -9.77
C GLY A 404 12.01 -5.17 -9.60
N VAL A 405 12.79 -4.86 -8.57
CA VAL A 405 13.95 -5.64 -8.14
C VAL A 405 13.86 -5.83 -6.63
N ASP A 406 13.79 -7.08 -6.21
CA ASP A 406 13.79 -7.47 -4.81
C ASP A 406 15.23 -7.60 -4.31
N VAL A 407 15.46 -7.11 -3.10
CA VAL A 407 16.77 -7.08 -2.44
C VAL A 407 16.65 -7.69 -1.06
N ASN A 408 17.64 -8.48 -0.65
CA ASN A 408 17.68 -9.06 0.69
C ASN A 408 17.79 -7.95 1.76
N LEU A 409 16.87 -7.96 2.74
CA LEU A 409 16.82 -6.98 3.82
C LEU A 409 18.16 -6.89 4.58
N ALA A 410 18.80 -8.03 4.84
CA ALA A 410 20.04 -8.07 5.62
C ALA A 410 21.18 -7.32 4.92
N TYR A 411 21.23 -7.35 3.58
CA TYR A 411 22.26 -6.66 2.80
C TYR A 411 22.08 -5.13 2.81
N ILE A 412 20.83 -4.67 2.78
CA ILE A 412 20.51 -3.24 2.89
C ILE A 412 20.91 -2.70 4.27
N LEU A 413 20.60 -3.46 5.33
CA LEU A 413 20.70 -2.96 6.70
C LEU A 413 22.04 -3.28 7.40
N GLU A 414 22.95 -4.05 6.79
CA GLU A 414 24.21 -4.45 7.45
C GLU A 414 25.04 -3.26 7.93
N ASP A 415 25.18 -2.21 7.12
CA ASP A 415 25.99 -1.04 7.45
C ASP A 415 25.43 -0.28 8.64
N VAL A 416 24.10 -0.25 8.79
CA VAL A 416 23.43 0.41 9.92
C VAL A 416 23.44 -0.49 11.15
N THR A 417 23.23 -1.80 10.96
CA THR A 417 23.10 -2.79 12.04
C THR A 417 24.38 -2.96 12.84
N TYR A 418 25.52 -2.93 12.16
CA TYR A 418 26.84 -3.16 12.76
C TYR A 418 27.63 -1.87 12.99
N TYR A 419 27.02 -0.70 12.73
CA TYR A 419 27.66 0.57 13.03
C TYR A 419 27.67 0.83 14.54
N GLN A 420 28.86 0.96 15.11
CA GLN A 420 29.04 1.35 16.50
C GLN A 420 30.28 2.25 16.63
N ASP A 421 30.06 3.52 16.97
CA ASP A 421 31.12 4.53 17.15
C ASP A 421 31.65 4.55 18.60
N SER A 422 30.77 4.34 19.58
CA SER A 422 31.09 4.29 21.00
C SER A 422 30.13 3.38 21.78
N LEU A 423 30.42 3.15 23.06
CA LEU A 423 29.53 2.41 23.97
C LEU A 423 28.19 3.13 24.24
N GLY A 424 28.07 4.42 23.91
CA GLY A 424 26.89 5.25 24.16
C GLY A 424 26.12 5.70 22.92
N SER A 425 26.57 5.31 21.75
CA SER A 425 25.97 5.70 20.47
C SER A 425 25.37 4.49 19.79
N TYR A 426 24.26 4.71 19.09
CA TYR A 426 23.69 3.75 18.17
C TYR A 426 23.11 4.49 16.97
N THR A 427 22.78 3.75 15.92
CA THR A 427 22.15 4.30 14.72
C THR A 427 20.85 3.58 14.43
N PHE A 428 19.93 4.30 13.81
CA PHE A 428 18.69 3.77 13.28
C PHE A 428 18.47 4.31 11.86
N LEU A 429 17.65 3.61 11.08
CA LEU A 429 17.25 3.99 9.74
C LEU A 429 15.72 4.03 9.68
N ILE A 430 15.18 5.13 9.16
CA ILE A 430 13.75 5.34 8.98
C ILE A 430 13.46 5.74 7.54
N ASP A 431 12.22 5.52 7.09
CA ASP A 431 11.74 6.05 5.83
C ASP A 431 11.34 7.54 5.94
N ASN A 432 10.88 8.11 4.83
CA ASN A 432 10.44 9.50 4.77
C ASN A 432 9.08 9.77 5.44
N LYS A 433 8.41 8.77 6.02
CA LYS A 433 7.16 8.91 6.77
C LYS A 433 7.33 8.62 8.26
N GLY A 434 8.52 8.15 8.68
CA GLY A 434 8.89 7.88 10.06
C GLY A 434 8.91 6.40 10.44
N TYR A 435 8.60 5.49 9.52
CA TYR A 435 8.63 4.05 9.77
C TYR A 435 10.07 3.56 9.90
N THR A 436 10.30 2.75 10.92
CA THR A 436 11.64 2.26 11.27
C THR A 436 12.00 1.03 10.44
N LEU A 437 13.09 1.11 9.67
CA LEU A 437 13.69 -0.03 8.98
C LEU A 437 14.70 -0.76 9.86
N MET A 438 15.49 -0.01 10.64
CA MET A 438 16.47 -0.57 11.57
C MET A 438 16.54 0.27 12.83
N HIS A 439 16.54 -0.38 13.99
CA HIS A 439 16.77 0.22 15.30
C HIS A 439 17.35 -0.86 16.23
N PRO A 440 18.21 -0.54 17.21
CA PRO A 440 18.82 -1.55 18.09
C PRO A 440 17.85 -2.38 18.94
N SER A 441 16.62 -1.88 19.13
CA SER A 441 15.54 -2.63 19.79
C SER A 441 14.86 -3.65 18.89
N LEU A 442 15.10 -3.60 17.57
CA LEU A 442 14.61 -4.61 16.63
C LEU A 442 15.55 -5.81 16.61
N THR A 443 14.98 -6.99 16.41
CA THR A 443 15.75 -8.20 16.13
C THR A 443 16.60 -7.99 14.88
N ARG A 444 17.84 -8.47 14.92
CA ARG A 444 18.77 -8.31 13.79
C ARG A 444 18.20 -8.98 12.52
N PRO A 445 18.36 -8.37 11.32
CA PRO A 445 17.71 -8.85 10.11
C PRO A 445 17.93 -10.33 9.77
N TYR A 446 19.13 -10.88 10.03
CA TYR A 446 19.45 -12.28 9.73
C TYR A 446 18.79 -13.31 10.68
N LEU A 447 18.21 -12.84 11.79
CA LEU A 447 17.49 -13.68 12.77
C LEU A 447 15.97 -13.58 12.63
N LEU A 448 15.49 -12.70 11.74
CA LEU A 448 14.05 -12.50 11.54
C LEU A 448 13.48 -13.61 10.67
N SER A 449 12.47 -14.30 11.19
CA SER A 449 11.63 -15.25 10.43
C SER A 449 10.36 -14.61 9.89
N GLU A 450 9.95 -13.48 10.48
CA GLU A 450 8.73 -12.73 10.12
C GLU A 450 9.09 -11.26 9.88
N PRO A 451 8.34 -10.55 9.01
CA PRO A 451 8.61 -9.16 8.71
C PRO A 451 8.42 -8.31 9.98
N PRO A 452 9.29 -7.30 10.21
CA PRO A 452 9.16 -6.46 11.38
C PRO A 452 7.84 -5.71 11.33
N LEU A 453 7.26 -5.43 12.50
CA LEU A 453 6.13 -4.53 12.59
C LEU A 453 6.58 -3.14 12.16
N HIS A 454 6.07 -2.67 11.02
CA HIS A 454 6.31 -1.32 10.52
C HIS A 454 5.75 -0.30 11.50
N THR A 455 6.64 0.18 12.34
CA THR A 455 6.31 1.01 13.50
C THR A 455 7.10 2.31 13.39
N ASP A 456 6.42 3.40 13.70
CA ASP A 456 7.02 4.71 13.72
C ASP A 456 8.14 4.79 14.78
N ILE A 457 9.24 5.47 14.43
CA ILE A 457 10.41 5.65 15.29
C ILE A 457 10.09 6.25 16.66
N ILE A 458 9.01 7.04 16.77
CA ILE A 458 8.55 7.61 18.04
C ILE A 458 8.29 6.55 19.12
N HIS A 459 7.92 5.32 18.72
CA HIS A 459 7.61 4.24 19.65
C HIS A 459 8.86 3.48 20.13
N TYR A 460 9.97 3.57 19.39
CA TYR A 460 11.25 3.01 19.82
C TYR A 460 12.07 4.02 20.62
N GLU A 461 12.00 5.29 20.24
CA GLU A 461 12.65 6.43 20.88
C GLU A 461 11.76 7.03 21.97
N ASN A 462 11.60 6.31 23.08
CA ASN A 462 10.80 6.74 24.23
C ASN A 462 11.52 7.80 25.10
N ILE A 463 12.15 8.78 24.46
CA ILE A 463 12.90 9.86 25.11
C ILE A 463 12.03 11.14 25.14
N PRO A 464 11.87 11.80 26.30
CA PRO A 464 11.11 13.05 26.38
C PRO A 464 11.59 14.08 25.36
N LYS A 465 10.67 14.74 24.66
CA LYS A 465 10.91 15.73 23.59
C LYS A 465 11.47 15.16 22.27
N PHE A 466 11.57 13.84 22.12
CA PHE A 466 11.96 13.23 20.84
C PHE A 466 11.02 13.59 19.68
N GLU A 467 9.75 13.88 19.94
CA GLU A 467 8.79 14.30 18.89
C GLU A 467 9.29 15.49 18.06
N LEU A 468 9.96 16.45 18.69
CA LEU A 468 10.56 17.59 17.99
C LEU A 468 11.74 17.16 17.11
N VAL A 469 12.57 16.24 17.60
CA VAL A 469 13.69 15.67 16.84
C VAL A 469 13.16 14.90 15.64
N ARG A 470 12.16 14.03 15.85
CA ARG A 470 11.49 13.28 14.78
C ARG A 470 10.92 14.23 13.71
N GLN A 471 10.23 15.28 14.11
CA GLN A 471 9.71 16.28 13.16
C GLN A 471 10.84 16.91 12.32
N ASN A 472 11.96 17.24 12.95
CA ASN A 472 13.12 17.82 12.25
C ASN A 472 13.81 16.80 11.33
N ILE A 473 13.94 15.54 11.73
CA ILE A 473 14.46 14.45 10.88
C ILE A 473 13.63 14.32 9.59
N LEU A 474 12.30 14.39 9.72
CA LEU A 474 11.38 14.26 8.59
C LEU A 474 11.26 15.54 7.73
N SER A 475 11.67 16.70 8.26
CA SER A 475 11.50 17.99 7.57
C SER A 475 12.79 18.53 6.96
N ILE A 476 13.97 18.18 7.51
CA ILE A 476 15.25 18.78 7.14
C ILE A 476 16.25 17.68 6.77
N PRO A 477 16.89 17.73 5.58
CA PRO A 477 17.70 16.63 5.07
C PRO A 477 19.05 16.43 5.79
N LEU A 478 19.53 17.40 6.56
CA LEU A 478 20.73 17.27 7.38
C LEU A 478 20.55 18.16 8.61
N GLY A 479 20.85 17.63 9.78
CA GLY A 479 20.81 18.41 11.00
C GLY A 479 21.28 17.65 12.21
N SER A 480 21.36 18.39 13.31
CA SER A 480 21.58 17.84 14.64
C SER A 480 20.74 18.59 15.66
N GLN A 481 20.44 17.90 16.75
CA GLN A 481 19.67 18.46 17.85
C GLN A 481 20.06 17.80 19.15
N ILE A 482 20.22 18.63 20.20
CA ILE A 482 20.47 18.16 21.55
C ILE A 482 19.18 18.33 22.36
N ILE A 483 18.82 17.28 23.09
CA ILE A 483 17.71 17.31 24.05
C ILE A 483 18.24 16.97 25.45
N THR A 484 17.81 17.73 26.43
CA THR A 484 18.13 17.47 27.85
C THR A 484 17.04 16.59 28.45
N VAL A 485 17.46 15.45 29.01
CA VAL A 485 16.60 14.38 29.50
C VAL A 485 16.80 14.19 31.01
N PRO A 486 15.74 14.24 31.83
CA PRO A 486 15.84 13.96 33.26
C PRO A 486 16.29 12.51 33.57
N VAL A 487 17.05 12.29 34.64
CA VAL A 487 17.55 10.95 35.01
C VAL A 487 16.45 9.93 35.31
N ASN A 488 15.29 10.38 35.78
CA ASN A 488 14.14 9.51 36.05
C ASN A 488 13.41 9.01 34.78
N SER A 489 13.83 9.49 33.59
CA SER A 489 13.23 9.05 32.33
C SER A 489 13.77 7.67 31.91
N SER A 490 12.91 6.86 31.30
CA SER A 490 13.32 5.59 30.68
C SER A 490 14.11 5.87 29.41
N LEU A 491 15.44 5.88 29.52
CA LEU A 491 16.30 5.89 28.35
C LEU A 491 16.34 4.49 27.72
N SER A 492 16.67 4.41 26.43
CA SER A 492 16.90 3.12 25.78
C SER A 492 17.97 2.32 26.55
N TRP A 493 17.84 0.99 26.55
CA TRP A 493 18.63 0.11 27.41
C TRP A 493 20.14 0.30 27.30
N HIS A 494 20.63 0.77 26.15
CA HIS A 494 22.03 1.09 25.89
C HIS A 494 22.54 2.27 26.71
N VAL A 495 21.71 3.30 26.92
CA VAL A 495 22.12 4.55 27.59
C VAL A 495 22.06 4.41 29.11
N ASN A 496 21.30 3.45 29.63
CA ASN A 496 21.24 3.18 31.08
C ASN A 496 22.60 2.75 31.66
N LYS A 497 23.50 2.18 30.85
CA LYS A 497 24.86 1.81 31.26
C LYS A 497 25.81 3.00 31.43
N LEU A 498 25.42 4.20 30.99
CA LEU A 498 26.24 5.42 31.03
C LEU A 498 25.77 6.43 32.08
N ARG A 499 24.85 6.02 32.97
CA ARG A 499 24.39 6.90 34.05
C ARG A 499 25.50 7.07 35.09
N GLU A 500 25.85 8.32 35.35
CA GLU A 500 26.73 8.70 36.46
C GLU A 500 25.88 8.99 37.70
N VAL A 501 26.32 8.49 38.86
CA VAL A 501 25.62 8.73 40.13
C VAL A 501 25.79 10.21 40.51
N GLY A 502 24.67 10.95 40.66
CA GLY A 502 24.66 12.34 41.16
C GLY A 502 24.28 13.43 40.15
N LYS A 503 24.00 13.12 38.88
CA LYS A 503 23.45 14.08 37.90
C LYS A 503 21.91 14.10 37.93
N GLU A 504 21.31 15.27 37.68
CA GLU A 504 19.84 15.45 37.59
C GLU A 504 19.29 15.30 36.15
N ALA A 505 20.13 15.52 35.14
CA ALA A 505 19.78 15.34 33.73
C ALA A 505 21.00 14.95 32.87
N TYR A 506 20.73 14.38 31.69
CA TYR A 506 21.70 14.05 30.66
C TYR A 506 21.34 14.71 29.33
N ASN A 507 22.35 15.10 28.55
CA ASN A 507 22.14 15.59 27.20
C ASN A 507 22.25 14.43 26.21
N VAL A 508 21.21 14.24 25.40
CA VAL A 508 21.19 13.29 24.29
C VAL A 508 21.31 14.08 22.99
N SER A 509 22.30 13.74 22.18
CA SER A 509 22.54 14.38 20.88
C SER A 509 22.05 13.47 19.76
N TYR A 510 21.23 14.01 18.88
CA TYR A 510 20.83 13.38 17.62
C TYR A 510 21.53 14.10 16.48
N ALA A 511 21.98 13.34 15.48
CA ALA A 511 22.45 13.85 14.21
C ALA A 511 21.84 12.97 13.11
N TRP A 512 21.35 13.57 12.04
CA TRP A 512 20.68 12.87 10.96
C TRP A 512 21.09 13.41 9.60
N LYS A 513 21.07 12.52 8.61
CA LYS A 513 21.27 12.84 7.20
C LYS A 513 20.30 12.02 6.37
N MET A 514 19.52 12.67 5.52
CA MET A 514 18.69 12.04 4.52
C MET A 514 19.58 11.37 3.48
N VAL A 515 19.29 10.10 3.19
CA VAL A 515 19.88 9.36 2.08
C VAL A 515 19.19 9.87 0.81
N GLN A 516 19.82 10.83 0.13
CA GLN A 516 19.33 11.43 -1.12
C GLN A 516 20.16 10.94 -2.29
N ASP A 517 19.52 10.66 -3.43
CA ASP A 517 20.20 10.33 -4.69
C ASP A 517 21.17 11.42 -5.15
#